data_AF-A0AAN4YWU8-F1
#
_entry.id   AF-A0AAN4YWU8-F1
#
_cell.length_a   1.000
_cell.length_b   1.000
_cell.length_c   1.000
_cell.angle_alpha   90.00
_cell.angle_beta   90.00
_cell.angle_gamma   90.00
#
_symmetry.space_group_name_H-M   'P 1'
#
loop_
_entity.id
_entity.type
_entity.pdbx_description
1 polymer ?
#
loop_
_entity_poly.entity_id
_entity_poly.type
_entity_poly.pdbx_seq_one_letter_code
_entity_poly.pdbx_strand_id
1 'polypeptide(L)'
;MSKGEDSFTRVYDLEPFQDATIDITGNTSKKQARVRVTGMPGKHVPTGVIEKLNDLVSAIPPTNGWMIELGYSDGSSTTDLTVGYRIYISGDTLLIDDLKEIPRRYGDQKIDLMLAHLGGTTVPSPALGPLAMMVTMDAKQGVQLMQLIRPDVTIPIHYDDYDVFASSLEDFRKQVEEAGLGSGVVYLDRGEEYRFRVRA
;
A
#
# COMPACT_ATOMS: atom_id res chain seq x y z
N MET A 1 -9.10 -21.67 24.65
CA MET A 1 -9.75 -22.11 23.39
C MET A 1 -8.66 -22.70 22.51
N SER A 2 -8.81 -23.96 22.05
CA SER A 2 -7.86 -24.56 21.11
C SER A 2 -8.06 -23.97 19.71
N LYS A 3 -6.97 -23.66 19.01
CA LYS A 3 -6.98 -23.19 17.62
C LYS A 3 -7.59 -24.29 16.72
N GLY A 4 -8.63 -23.96 15.93
CA GLY A 4 -9.34 -24.90 15.04
C GLY A 4 -8.54 -25.28 13.78
N GLU A 5 -9.05 -26.21 12.98
CA GLU A 5 -8.37 -26.71 11.76
C GLU A 5 -8.08 -25.60 10.72
N ASP A 6 -8.87 -24.53 10.68
CA ASP A 6 -8.67 -23.37 9.79
C ASP A 6 -7.65 -22.33 10.30
N SER A 7 -6.85 -22.69 11.30
CA SER A 7 -5.89 -21.74 11.87
C SER A 7 -4.71 -21.50 10.93
N PHE A 8 -4.25 -20.26 10.86
CA PHE A 8 -3.01 -19.94 10.16
C PHE A 8 -1.86 -20.81 10.68
N THR A 9 -1.25 -21.58 9.78
CA THR A 9 -0.15 -22.51 10.09
C THR A 9 1.22 -21.88 9.92
N ARG A 10 1.31 -20.78 9.15
CA ARG A 10 2.53 -20.02 8.92
C ARG A 10 2.19 -18.53 8.96
N VAL A 11 2.68 -17.84 9.98
CA VAL A 11 2.48 -16.40 10.19
C VAL A 11 3.85 -15.76 10.26
N TYR A 12 4.01 -14.66 9.54
CA TYR A 12 5.23 -13.86 9.54
C TYR A 12 4.84 -12.46 10.01
N ASP A 13 5.52 -12.01 11.06
CA ASP A 13 5.51 -10.61 11.45
C ASP A 13 6.64 -9.92 10.71
N LEU A 14 6.35 -8.79 10.05
CA LEU A 14 7.29 -8.06 9.22
C LEU A 14 7.26 -6.60 9.61
N GLU A 15 8.32 -6.16 10.28
CA GLU A 15 8.60 -4.75 10.51
C GLU A 15 8.94 -4.03 9.19
N PRO A 16 8.92 -2.68 9.15
CA PRO A 16 9.32 -1.94 7.97
C PRO A 16 10.69 -2.39 7.44
N PHE A 17 10.71 -2.76 6.15
CA PHE A 17 11.85 -3.28 5.39
C PHE A 17 12.33 -4.69 5.78
N GLN A 18 11.60 -5.42 6.62
CA GLN A 18 11.74 -6.87 6.72
C GLN A 18 10.93 -7.55 5.63
N ASP A 19 11.45 -8.65 5.09
CA ASP A 19 10.79 -9.42 4.05
C ASP A 19 10.61 -10.89 4.40
N ALA A 20 9.55 -11.47 3.86
CA ALA A 20 9.32 -12.89 3.79
C ALA A 20 9.21 -13.32 2.34
N THR A 21 9.78 -14.49 2.05
CA THR A 21 9.79 -15.06 0.71
C THR A 21 8.97 -16.35 0.69
N ILE A 22 8.10 -16.48 -0.31
CA ILE A 22 7.19 -17.59 -0.49
C ILE A 22 7.42 -18.20 -1.88
N ASP A 23 7.77 -19.48 -1.93
CA ASP A 23 7.83 -20.24 -3.18
C ASP A 23 6.44 -20.68 -3.60
N ILE A 24 6.08 -20.43 -4.86
CA ILE A 24 4.80 -20.85 -5.43
C ILE A 24 4.92 -22.32 -5.84
N THR A 25 4.16 -23.19 -5.18
CA THR A 25 4.10 -24.62 -5.49
C THR A 25 3.30 -24.89 -6.77
N GLY A 26 3.67 -25.93 -7.51
CA GLY A 26 2.93 -26.37 -8.71
C GLY A 26 3.31 -25.65 -10.01
N ASN A 27 4.39 -24.85 -10.00
CA ASN A 27 4.89 -24.23 -11.22
C ASN A 27 5.55 -25.29 -12.15
N THR A 28 5.13 -25.33 -13.42
CA THR A 28 5.67 -26.20 -14.47
C THR A 28 6.88 -25.61 -15.20
N SER A 29 7.32 -24.40 -14.83
CA SER A 29 8.44 -23.72 -15.47
C SER A 29 9.80 -24.24 -14.97
N LYS A 30 10.84 -24.12 -15.81
CA LYS A 30 12.23 -24.48 -15.42
C LYS A 30 12.78 -23.63 -14.25
N LYS A 31 12.17 -22.49 -13.94
CA LYS A 31 12.57 -21.59 -12.84
C LYS A 31 11.57 -21.68 -11.68
N GLN A 32 12.01 -21.49 -10.45
CA GLN A 32 11.12 -21.49 -9.29
C GLN A 32 10.39 -20.14 -9.21
N ALA A 33 9.06 -20.12 -9.31
CA ALA A 33 8.29 -18.89 -9.11
C ALA A 33 8.23 -18.55 -7.63
N ARG A 34 8.38 -17.26 -7.31
CA ARG A 34 8.55 -16.79 -5.94
C ARG A 34 7.91 -15.41 -5.77
N VAL A 35 7.33 -15.21 -4.59
CA VAL A 35 6.80 -13.94 -4.11
C VAL A 35 7.66 -13.49 -2.94
N ARG A 36 8.18 -12.28 -2.98
CA ARG A 36 8.77 -11.63 -1.81
C ARG A 36 7.84 -10.52 -1.35
N VAL A 37 7.49 -10.55 -0.08
CA VAL A 37 6.63 -9.56 0.57
C VAL A 37 7.48 -8.83 1.59
N THR A 38 7.56 -7.51 1.48
CA THR A 38 8.31 -6.65 2.39
C THR A 38 7.35 -5.69 3.08
N GLY A 39 7.42 -5.59 4.41
CA GLY A 39 6.68 -4.56 5.15
C GLY A 39 7.17 -3.16 4.76
N MET A 40 6.26 -2.22 4.51
CA MET A 40 6.59 -0.81 4.23
C MET A 40 6.08 0.08 5.36
N PRO A 41 6.72 1.24 5.60
CA PRO A 41 6.25 2.18 6.62
C PRO A 41 4.78 2.58 6.40
N GLY A 42 4.01 2.64 7.47
CA GLY A 42 2.64 3.15 7.47
C GLY A 42 2.28 3.72 8.85
N LYS A 43 1.57 4.85 8.89
CA LYS A 43 1.03 5.45 10.12
C LYS A 43 -0.27 6.19 9.84
N HIS A 44 -1.25 5.98 10.71
CA HIS A 44 -2.54 6.68 10.70
C HIS A 44 -2.51 8.07 11.35
N VAL A 45 -1.45 8.41 12.08
CA VAL A 45 -1.43 9.60 12.93
C VAL A 45 -0.34 10.56 12.47
N PRO A 46 -0.65 11.86 12.31
CA PRO A 46 0.37 12.86 12.02
C PRO A 46 1.46 12.89 13.09
N THR A 47 2.70 13.17 12.71
CA THR A 47 3.79 13.35 13.67
C THR A 47 3.56 14.62 14.49
N GLY A 48 3.48 14.52 15.83
CA GLY A 48 3.46 15.70 16.73
C GLY A 48 2.14 16.04 17.43
N VAL A 49 1.24 15.07 17.63
CA VAL A 49 -0.08 15.33 18.21
C VAL A 49 -0.06 15.37 19.77
N ILE A 50 -0.74 16.36 20.34
CA ILE A 50 -0.83 16.77 21.76
C ILE A 50 -1.31 15.65 22.71
N GLU A 51 -0.86 15.67 23.97
CA GLU A 51 -1.15 14.70 25.06
C GLU A 51 -2.57 14.10 25.11
N LYS A 52 -3.63 14.86 24.83
CA LYS A 52 -5.03 14.34 24.85
C LYS A 52 -5.38 13.40 23.70
N LEU A 53 -4.62 13.46 22.61
CA LEU A 53 -4.79 12.59 21.45
C LEU A 53 -4.02 11.28 21.63
N ASN A 54 -3.03 11.20 22.52
CA ASN A 54 -2.27 9.97 22.80
C ASN A 54 -3.17 8.79 23.23
N ASP A 55 -4.25 9.05 23.96
CA ASP A 55 -5.22 8.03 24.36
C ASP A 55 -6.01 7.48 23.15
N LEU A 56 -6.34 8.34 22.18
CA LEU A 56 -6.98 7.93 20.92
C LEU A 56 -5.97 7.25 19.98
N VAL A 57 -4.74 7.76 19.91
CA VAL A 57 -3.63 7.17 19.13
C VAL A 57 -3.32 5.75 19.60
N SER A 58 -3.37 5.49 20.91
CA SER A 58 -3.17 4.15 21.48
C SER A 58 -4.28 3.17 21.10
N ALA A 59 -5.44 3.66 20.69
CA ALA A 59 -6.58 2.86 20.25
C ALA A 59 -6.63 2.66 18.72
N ILE A 60 -5.80 3.36 17.94
CA ILE A 60 -5.71 3.18 16.50
C ILE A 60 -4.73 2.04 16.21
N PRO A 61 -5.18 0.94 15.56
CA PRO A 61 -4.31 -0.18 15.22
C PRO A 61 -3.10 0.27 14.39
N PRO A 62 -1.93 -0.37 14.55
CA PRO A 62 -0.82 -0.13 13.64
C PRO A 62 -1.20 -0.51 12.21
N THR A 63 -0.65 0.21 11.25
CA THR A 63 -0.89 0.02 9.81
C THR A 63 0.45 -0.06 9.09
N ASN A 64 0.49 -0.88 8.04
CA ASN A 64 1.68 -1.07 7.23
C ASN A 64 1.29 -0.92 5.76
N GLY A 65 2.22 -0.38 4.97
CA GLY A 65 2.23 -0.66 3.54
C GLY A 65 2.92 -1.99 3.25
N TRP A 66 2.89 -2.42 1.99
CA TRP A 66 3.49 -3.67 1.55
C TRP A 66 4.13 -3.50 0.18
N MET A 67 5.36 -3.95 0.03
CA MET A 67 5.96 -4.16 -1.28
C MET A 67 5.87 -5.63 -1.63
N ILE A 68 5.27 -5.95 -2.77
CA ILE A 68 5.15 -7.31 -3.30
C ILE A 68 6.00 -7.39 -4.57
N GLU A 69 7.01 -8.23 -4.54
CA GLU A 69 7.87 -8.52 -5.68
C GLU A 69 7.57 -9.93 -6.19
N LEU A 70 7.13 -10.00 -7.45
CA LEU A 70 6.82 -11.24 -8.14
C LEU A 70 7.94 -11.54 -9.11
N GLY A 71 8.43 -12.78 -9.12
CA GLY A 71 9.51 -13.15 -10.03
C GLY A 71 9.91 -14.61 -9.95
N TYR A 72 11.14 -14.86 -10.35
CA TYR A 72 11.69 -16.20 -10.46
C TYR A 72 13.06 -16.30 -9.82
N SER A 73 13.34 -17.46 -9.23
CA SER A 73 14.66 -17.87 -8.76
C SER A 73 15.21 -18.97 -9.68
N ASP A 74 16.52 -18.96 -9.90
CA ASP A 74 17.23 -19.99 -10.67
C ASP A 74 17.61 -21.20 -9.81
N GLY A 75 17.26 -21.20 -8.52
CA GLY A 75 17.51 -22.30 -7.59
C GLY A 75 18.92 -22.30 -6.98
N SER A 76 19.75 -21.30 -7.28
CA SER A 76 21.11 -21.19 -6.73
C SER A 76 21.16 -20.58 -5.32
N SER A 77 20.16 -19.76 -4.96
CA SER A 77 20.05 -19.11 -3.65
C SER A 77 18.61 -18.84 -3.22
N THR A 78 18.35 -18.85 -1.91
CA THR A 78 17.06 -18.47 -1.32
C THR A 78 16.83 -16.96 -1.32
N THR A 79 17.86 -16.15 -1.54
CA THR A 79 17.77 -14.67 -1.61
C THR A 79 17.58 -14.14 -3.03
N ASP A 80 17.97 -14.94 -4.02
CA ASP A 80 18.01 -14.52 -5.41
C ASP A 80 16.61 -14.60 -6.02
N LEU A 81 16.08 -13.43 -6.34
CA LEU A 81 14.81 -13.24 -7.01
C LEU A 81 15.04 -12.24 -8.14
N THR A 82 14.94 -12.72 -9.38
CA THR A 82 14.80 -11.84 -10.53
C THR A 82 13.38 -11.29 -10.53
N VAL A 83 13.24 -10.02 -10.11
CA VAL A 83 11.93 -9.36 -9.99
C VAL A 83 11.37 -9.09 -11.38
N GLY A 84 10.24 -9.72 -11.68
CA GLY A 84 9.51 -9.59 -12.92
C GLY A 84 8.36 -8.59 -12.87
N TYR A 85 7.85 -8.29 -11.68
CA TYR A 85 6.81 -7.30 -11.45
C TYR A 85 6.84 -6.82 -9.98
N ARG A 86 6.67 -5.52 -9.75
CA ARG A 86 6.67 -4.94 -8.39
C ARG A 86 5.40 -4.15 -8.11
N ILE A 87 4.73 -4.50 -7.00
CA ILE A 87 3.48 -3.88 -6.55
C ILE A 87 3.73 -3.22 -5.20
N TYR A 88 3.42 -1.93 -5.09
CA TYR A 88 3.35 -1.24 -3.81
C TYR A 88 1.88 -1.13 -3.37
N ILE A 89 1.55 -1.64 -2.19
CA ILE A 89 0.26 -1.46 -1.55
C ILE A 89 0.49 -0.50 -0.40
N SER A 90 -0.09 0.69 -0.49
CA SER A 90 0.14 1.76 0.52
C SER A 90 -0.28 1.39 1.94
N GLY A 91 -1.31 0.55 2.08
CA GLY A 91 -2.06 0.42 3.32
C GLY A 91 -2.80 1.71 3.68
N ASP A 92 -3.62 1.65 4.71
CA ASP A 92 -4.30 2.82 5.25
C ASP A 92 -3.30 3.68 6.01
N THR A 93 -2.61 4.58 5.31
CA THR A 93 -1.57 5.46 5.88
C THR A 93 -1.83 6.90 5.50
N LEU A 94 -1.24 7.84 6.25
CA LEU A 94 -1.04 9.22 5.82
C LEU A 94 0.26 9.38 5.03
N LEU A 95 0.41 10.52 4.35
CA LEU A 95 1.69 10.92 3.75
C LEU A 95 2.69 11.34 4.85
N ILE A 96 3.39 10.35 5.41
CA ILE A 96 4.42 10.54 6.43
C ILE A 96 5.82 10.62 5.82
N ASP A 97 6.76 11.27 6.53
CA ASP A 97 8.14 11.40 6.07
C ASP A 97 8.84 10.05 5.86
N ASP A 98 8.49 9.03 6.65
CA ASP A 98 9.05 7.68 6.55
C ASP A 98 8.81 7.05 5.16
N LEU A 99 7.77 7.48 4.42
CA LEU A 99 7.53 7.00 3.05
C LEU A 99 8.64 7.40 2.07
N LYS A 100 9.42 8.46 2.37
CA LYS A 100 10.57 8.86 1.56
C LYS A 100 11.68 7.81 1.55
N GLU A 101 11.70 6.91 2.53
CA GLU A 101 12.63 5.78 2.57
C GLU A 101 12.37 4.77 1.45
N ILE A 102 11.13 4.68 0.94
CA ILE A 102 10.79 3.76 -0.15
C ILE A 102 11.59 4.09 -1.42
N PRO A 103 11.45 5.29 -2.04
CA PRO A 103 12.25 5.62 -3.21
C PRO A 103 13.76 5.68 -2.89
N ARG A 104 14.17 5.99 -1.66
CA ARG A 104 15.58 5.97 -1.26
C ARG A 104 16.20 4.57 -1.33
N ARG A 105 15.44 3.54 -0.92
CA ARG A 105 15.90 2.14 -0.89
C ARG A 105 15.74 1.44 -2.23
N TYR A 106 14.66 1.72 -2.96
CA TYR A 106 14.43 1.12 -4.27
C TYR A 106 15.19 1.86 -5.39
N GLY A 107 15.55 3.13 -5.21
CA GLY A 107 16.36 3.89 -6.16
C GLY A 107 15.69 3.94 -7.53
N ASP A 108 16.42 3.55 -8.57
CA ASP A 108 15.92 3.48 -9.96
C ASP A 108 15.10 2.21 -10.24
N GLN A 109 14.93 1.34 -9.24
CA GLN A 109 14.13 0.14 -9.43
C GLN A 109 12.66 0.51 -9.57
N LYS A 110 12.10 0.08 -10.70
CA LYS A 110 10.73 0.34 -11.09
C LYS A 110 9.70 -0.23 -10.10
N ILE A 111 8.65 0.56 -9.82
CA ILE A 111 7.41 0.09 -9.18
C ILE A 111 6.35 0.05 -10.29
N ASP A 112 5.93 -1.15 -10.69
CA ASP A 112 5.04 -1.34 -11.84
C ASP A 112 3.59 -0.95 -11.50
N LEU A 113 3.16 -1.18 -10.27
CA LEU A 113 1.80 -0.92 -9.81
C LEU A 113 1.81 -0.37 -8.39
N MET A 114 1.00 0.65 -8.14
CA MET A 114 0.67 1.12 -6.81
C MET A 114 -0.83 1.00 -6.55
N LEU A 115 -1.20 0.34 -5.46
CA LEU A 115 -2.55 0.38 -4.89
C LEU A 115 -2.57 1.46 -3.80
N ALA A 116 -3.26 2.55 -4.07
CA ALA A 116 -3.33 3.71 -3.19
C ALA A 116 -4.63 3.68 -2.38
N HIS A 117 -4.54 3.46 -1.06
CA HIS A 117 -5.69 3.63 -0.17
C HIS A 117 -5.93 5.13 -0.01
N LEU A 118 -7.08 5.58 -0.52
CA LEU A 118 -7.48 6.99 -0.52
C LEU A 118 -8.79 7.14 0.26
N GLY A 119 -9.38 8.33 0.22
CA GLY A 119 -10.68 8.63 0.82
C GLY A 119 -10.61 9.58 2.02
N GLY A 120 -9.44 9.77 2.63
CA GLY A 120 -9.33 10.67 3.77
C GLY A 120 -10.24 10.29 4.94
N THR A 121 -10.30 8.99 5.26
CA THR A 121 -11.13 8.46 6.35
C THR A 121 -10.86 9.29 7.60
N THR A 122 -11.92 9.84 8.18
CA THR A 122 -11.79 10.72 9.35
C THR A 122 -12.59 10.18 10.51
N VAL A 123 -11.92 9.94 11.65
CA VAL A 123 -12.51 9.36 12.86
C VAL A 123 -12.70 10.45 13.93
N PRO A 124 -13.82 10.48 14.70
CA PRO A 124 -15.00 9.60 14.60
C PRO A 124 -15.92 9.93 13.43
N SER A 125 -15.88 11.17 12.94
CA SER A 125 -16.62 11.62 11.76
C SER A 125 -16.07 12.97 11.30
N PRO A 126 -16.00 13.25 9.98
CA PRO A 126 -15.65 14.58 9.45
C PRO A 126 -16.51 15.72 10.03
N ALA A 127 -17.77 15.42 10.39
CA ALA A 127 -18.73 16.41 10.91
C ALA A 127 -18.34 17.02 12.27
N LEU A 128 -17.40 16.40 12.99
CA LEU A 128 -16.91 16.88 14.29
C LEU A 128 -15.81 17.96 14.17
N GLY A 129 -15.50 18.40 12.95
CA GLY A 129 -14.63 19.54 12.69
C GLY A 129 -13.23 19.37 13.30
N PRO A 130 -12.76 20.26 14.20
CA PRO A 130 -11.40 20.21 14.75
C PRO A 130 -11.13 18.99 15.65
N LEU A 131 -12.16 18.21 15.99
CA LEU A 131 -12.04 16.97 16.76
C LEU A 131 -11.89 15.73 15.86
N ALA A 132 -12.01 15.91 14.54
CA ALA A 132 -11.93 14.84 13.56
C ALA A 132 -10.47 14.65 13.13
N MET A 133 -9.97 13.41 13.19
CA MET A 133 -8.61 13.06 12.78
C MET A 133 -8.66 12.28 11.47
N MET A 134 -8.01 12.80 10.44
CA MET A 134 -7.80 12.08 9.18
C MET A 134 -6.76 10.98 9.40
N VAL A 135 -7.11 9.76 9.05
CA VAL A 135 -6.29 8.56 9.28
C VAL A 135 -5.84 7.87 8.00
N THR A 136 -6.35 8.27 6.83
CA THR A 136 -5.88 7.83 5.51
C THR A 136 -5.69 9.03 4.58
N MET A 137 -4.96 8.85 3.47
CA MET A 137 -4.67 9.94 2.54
C MET A 137 -5.95 10.48 1.88
N ASP A 138 -6.05 11.81 1.82
CA ASP A 138 -7.00 12.49 0.94
C ASP A 138 -6.48 12.54 -0.51
N ALA A 139 -7.29 13.09 -1.41
CA ALA A 139 -6.95 13.28 -2.83
C ALA A 139 -5.59 13.99 -3.05
N LYS A 140 -5.28 15.02 -2.26
CA LYS A 140 -4.05 15.81 -2.41
C LYS A 140 -2.83 15.00 -1.98
N GLN A 141 -2.91 14.33 -0.82
CA GLN A 141 -1.86 13.44 -0.36
C GLN A 141 -1.66 12.25 -1.30
N GLY A 142 -2.73 11.73 -1.90
CA GLY A 142 -2.65 10.70 -2.93
C GLY A 142 -1.80 11.13 -4.13
N VAL A 143 -2.01 12.33 -4.66
CA VAL A 143 -1.18 12.88 -5.75
C VAL A 143 0.28 13.08 -5.31
N GLN A 144 0.50 13.56 -4.09
CA GLN A 144 1.85 13.69 -3.53
C GLN A 144 2.55 12.33 -3.38
N LEU A 145 1.81 11.28 -3.02
CA LEU A 145 2.34 9.91 -2.98
C LEU A 145 2.72 9.43 -4.37
N MET A 146 1.89 9.67 -5.39
CA MET A 146 2.24 9.33 -6.78
C MET A 146 3.53 10.03 -7.23
N GLN A 147 3.71 11.31 -6.87
CA GLN A 147 4.92 12.07 -7.18
C GLN A 147 6.15 11.56 -6.43
N LEU A 148 5.97 11.08 -5.19
CA LEU A 148 7.04 10.52 -4.37
C LEU A 148 7.50 9.16 -4.88
N ILE A 149 6.54 8.26 -5.12
CA ILE A 149 6.79 6.85 -5.48
C ILE A 149 7.06 6.68 -6.97
N ARG A 150 6.43 7.49 -7.83
CA ARG A 150 6.52 7.44 -9.30
C ARG A 150 6.27 6.03 -9.88
N PRO A 151 5.13 5.39 -9.56
CA PRO A 151 4.77 4.11 -10.17
C PRO A 151 4.37 4.29 -11.63
N ASP A 152 4.46 3.22 -12.42
CA ASP A 152 3.93 3.20 -13.79
C ASP A 152 2.40 3.33 -13.83
N VAL A 153 1.73 2.61 -12.93
CA VAL A 153 0.27 2.60 -12.81
C VAL A 153 -0.12 2.75 -11.35
N THR A 154 -1.08 3.61 -11.09
CA THR A 154 -1.75 3.78 -9.80
C THR A 154 -3.20 3.36 -9.93
N ILE A 155 -3.68 2.53 -9.01
CA ILE A 155 -5.09 2.21 -8.84
C ILE A 155 -5.53 2.75 -7.48
N PRO A 156 -6.40 3.76 -7.43
CA PRO A 156 -7.00 4.20 -6.17
C PRO A 156 -7.96 3.12 -5.66
N ILE A 157 -7.92 2.85 -4.36
CA ILE A 157 -8.79 1.91 -3.66
C ILE A 157 -9.25 2.53 -2.33
N HIS A 158 -10.19 1.87 -1.63
CA HIS A 158 -10.69 2.28 -0.32
C HIS A 158 -11.35 3.69 -0.30
N TYR A 159 -11.99 4.11 -1.40
CA TYR A 159 -12.55 5.47 -1.56
C TYR A 159 -14.09 5.54 -1.45
N ASP A 160 -14.79 4.41 -1.40
CA ASP A 160 -16.26 4.33 -1.42
C ASP A 160 -16.84 3.30 -0.41
N ASP A 161 -16.03 2.75 0.49
CA ASP A 161 -16.44 1.71 1.45
C ASP A 161 -17.13 2.24 2.73
N TYR A 162 -17.05 3.54 3.05
CA TYR A 162 -17.60 4.15 4.28
C TYR A 162 -18.16 5.56 4.07
N ASP A 163 -19.16 5.96 4.86
CA ASP A 163 -19.80 7.29 4.81
C ASP A 163 -18.93 8.46 5.35
N VAL A 164 -17.67 8.21 5.75
CA VAL A 164 -16.81 9.12 6.52
C VAL A 164 -15.55 9.60 5.77
N PHE A 165 -15.60 9.62 4.44
CA PHE A 165 -14.51 10.12 3.61
C PHE A 165 -14.49 11.65 3.49
N ALA A 166 -13.30 12.22 3.62
CA ALA A 166 -13.08 13.67 3.45
C ALA A 166 -12.95 14.09 1.98
N SER A 167 -12.61 13.15 1.08
CA SER A 167 -12.47 13.43 -0.37
C SER A 167 -13.04 12.29 -1.21
N SER A 168 -13.77 12.64 -2.27
CA SER A 168 -14.34 11.68 -3.22
C SER A 168 -13.31 11.17 -4.23
N LEU A 169 -13.65 10.11 -4.97
CA LEU A 169 -12.87 9.67 -6.13
C LEU A 169 -12.77 10.76 -7.21
N GLU A 170 -13.83 11.57 -7.36
CA GLU A 170 -13.86 12.68 -8.32
C GLU A 170 -12.85 13.76 -7.95
N ASP A 171 -12.72 14.09 -6.66
CA ASP A 171 -11.71 15.03 -6.17
C ASP A 171 -10.29 14.53 -6.47
N PHE A 172 -10.04 13.23 -6.28
CA PHE A 172 -8.76 12.62 -6.64
C PHE A 172 -8.50 12.69 -8.15
N ARG A 173 -9.50 12.35 -8.98
CA ARG A 173 -9.37 12.43 -10.44
C ARG A 173 -9.01 13.86 -10.88
N LYS A 174 -9.69 14.86 -10.34
CA LYS A 174 -9.40 16.26 -10.63
C LYS A 174 -7.97 16.65 -10.26
N GLN A 175 -7.51 16.29 -9.06
CA GLN A 175 -6.15 16.58 -8.60
C GLN A 175 -5.08 15.89 -9.48
N VAL A 176 -5.34 14.65 -9.90
CA VAL A 176 -4.46 13.89 -10.81
C VAL A 176 -4.37 14.57 -12.18
N GLU A 177 -5.49 15.04 -12.72
CA GLU A 177 -5.54 15.77 -13.99
C GLU A 177 -4.79 17.11 -13.91
N GLU A 178 -5.04 17.88 -12.86
CA GLU A 178 -4.34 19.15 -12.59
C GLU A 178 -2.82 18.96 -12.44
N ALA A 179 -2.39 17.83 -11.88
CA ALA A 179 -0.98 17.46 -11.75
C ALA A 179 -0.37 16.84 -13.03
N GLY A 180 -1.15 16.62 -14.08
CA GLY A 180 -0.68 16.01 -15.34
C GLY A 180 -0.31 14.52 -15.23
N LEU A 181 -0.86 13.81 -14.23
CA LEU A 181 -0.53 12.40 -13.94
C LEU A 181 -1.59 11.42 -14.45
N GLY A 182 -2.63 11.90 -15.15
CA GLY A 182 -3.80 11.10 -15.53
C GLY A 182 -3.51 9.85 -16.35
N SER A 183 -2.45 9.83 -17.17
CA SER A 183 -2.08 8.66 -17.98
C SER A 183 -1.58 7.47 -17.15
N GLY A 184 -1.18 7.70 -15.90
CA GLY A 184 -0.69 6.68 -14.98
C GLY A 184 -1.73 6.19 -13.98
N VAL A 185 -3.02 6.49 -14.18
CA VAL A 185 -4.09 6.08 -13.25
C VAL A 185 -5.12 5.20 -13.93
N VAL A 186 -5.45 4.08 -13.30
CA VAL A 186 -6.53 3.18 -13.70
C VAL A 186 -7.58 3.20 -12.61
N TYR A 187 -8.80 3.55 -12.96
CA TYR A 187 -9.97 3.48 -12.10
C TYR A 187 -10.70 2.17 -12.38
N LEU A 188 -11.04 1.43 -11.33
CA LEU A 188 -11.78 0.18 -11.43
C LEU A 188 -13.09 0.29 -10.67
N ASP A 189 -14.19 -0.08 -11.30
CA ASP A 189 -15.47 -0.30 -10.63
C ASP A 189 -15.49 -1.65 -9.90
N ARG A 190 -16.46 -1.82 -8.97
CA ARG A 190 -16.62 -3.07 -8.22
C ARG A 190 -16.82 -4.24 -9.17
N GLY A 191 -15.92 -5.22 -9.10
CA GLY A 191 -15.94 -6.43 -9.94
C GLY A 191 -15.11 -6.32 -11.22
N GLU A 192 -14.53 -5.16 -11.52
CA GLU A 192 -13.54 -5.02 -12.59
C GLU A 192 -12.17 -5.57 -12.19
N GLU A 193 -11.34 -5.86 -13.18
CA GLU A 193 -10.01 -6.43 -12.98
C GLU A 193 -8.94 -5.65 -13.74
N TYR A 194 -7.78 -5.49 -13.11
CA TYR A 194 -6.57 -5.05 -13.79
C TYR A 194 -5.62 -6.23 -13.95
N ARG A 195 -5.24 -6.54 -15.19
CA ARG A 195 -4.37 -7.67 -15.52
C ARG A 195 -2.97 -7.18 -15.89
N PHE A 196 -1.96 -7.85 -15.35
CA PHE A 196 -0.55 -7.59 -15.64
C PHE A 196 0.19 -8.90 -15.92
N ARG A 197 1.44 -8.80 -16.39
CA ARG A 197 2.31 -9.95 -16.67
C ARG A 197 3.62 -9.84 -15.90
N VAL A 198 4.01 -10.94 -15.25
CA VAL A 198 5.29 -11.06 -14.57
C VAL A 198 6.37 -11.42 -15.59
N ARG A 199 7.40 -10.57 -15.70
CA ARG A 199 8.55 -10.81 -16.59
C ARG A 199 9.42 -11.95 -16.05
N ALA A 200 10.02 -12.74 -16.95
CA ALA A 200 10.81 -13.93 -16.61
C ALA A 200 12.32 -13.70 -16.73
#